data_AF-A0A1X7L4W9-F1
#
_entry.id   AF-A0A1X7L4W9-F1
#
_cell.length_a   1.000
_cell.length_b   1.000
_cell.length_c   1.000
_cell.angle_alpha   90.00
_cell.angle_beta   90.00
_cell.angle_gamma   90.00
#
_symmetry.space_group_name_H-M   'P 1'
#
loop_
_entity.id
_entity.type
_entity.pdbx_description
1 polymer ?
#
loop_
_entity_poly.entity_id
_entity_poly.type
_entity_poly.pdbx_seq_one_letter_code
_entity_poly.pdbx_strand_id
1 'polypeptide(L)'
;MKSYLLLLYKLITYNVKVIFANKFVYFVVASFLFFAFIITIAIFDDPDFNEAVMYGFLVFPGLLLIFYPMAYGIQNDDDSKMLETIFGIPNYRYKVWLVRFILAVGVAFVILLVLGSIANFTLYRFNLLPMMGQVLFPIMFLSSLAFMLSTLIKNGNGTAIVLVIVSFIFFVFSEPLRFNVYNVFLNPFSEPREMSEFIWHSIIFKNRLYLIVASALCLLYGMFNLQFREKFV
;
A
#
# COMPACT_ATOMS: atom_id res chain seq x y z
N MET A 1 -13.11 -9.46 -29.22
CA MET A 1 -13.02 -8.36 -28.23
C MET A 1 -14.06 -8.43 -27.10
N LYS A 2 -15.37 -8.57 -27.37
CA LYS A 2 -16.41 -8.65 -26.33
C LYS A 2 -16.17 -9.75 -25.27
N SER A 3 -15.68 -10.93 -25.69
CA SER A 3 -15.39 -12.05 -24.77
C SER A 3 -14.23 -11.76 -23.80
N TYR A 4 -13.15 -11.12 -24.26
CA TYR A 4 -12.01 -10.75 -23.40
C TYR A 4 -12.37 -9.69 -22.37
N LEU A 5 -13.15 -8.68 -22.76
CA LEU A 5 -13.65 -7.64 -21.86
C LEU A 5 -14.57 -8.22 -20.79
N LEU A 6 -15.46 -9.16 -21.17
CA LEU A 6 -16.33 -9.86 -20.23
C LEU A 6 -15.52 -10.70 -19.22
N LEU A 7 -14.47 -11.39 -19.69
CA LEU A 7 -13.61 -12.20 -18.82
C LEU A 7 -12.81 -11.33 -17.84
N LEU A 8 -12.29 -10.20 -18.31
CA LEU A 8 -11.61 -9.22 -17.47
C LEU A 8 -12.56 -8.63 -16.41
N TYR A 9 -13.78 -8.25 -16.81
CA TYR A 9 -14.81 -7.76 -15.89
C TYR A 9 -15.16 -8.79 -14.80
N LYS A 10 -15.37 -10.06 -15.18
CA LYS A 10 -15.62 -11.15 -14.21
C LYS A 10 -14.45 -11.33 -13.25
N LEU A 11 -13.22 -11.29 -13.75
CA LEU A 11 -12.01 -11.43 -12.94
C LEU A 11 -11.84 -10.26 -11.96
N ILE A 12 -12.11 -9.03 -12.39
CA ILE A 12 -12.09 -7.85 -11.52
C ILE A 12 -13.16 -7.96 -10.44
N THR A 13 -14.41 -8.23 -10.84
CA THR A 13 -15.54 -8.32 -9.91
C THR A 13 -15.30 -9.39 -8.86
N TYR A 14 -14.73 -10.53 -9.28
CA TYR A 14 -14.34 -11.60 -8.38
C TYR A 14 -13.27 -11.17 -7.38
N ASN A 15 -12.17 -10.56 -7.84
CA ASN A 15 -11.09 -10.13 -6.95
C ASN A 15 -11.51 -9.00 -6.00
N VAL A 16 -12.37 -8.09 -6.45
CA VAL A 16 -12.97 -7.07 -5.55
C VAL A 16 -13.80 -7.75 -4.47
N LYS A 17 -14.62 -8.75 -4.81
CA LYS A 17 -15.36 -9.53 -3.80
C LYS A 17 -14.42 -10.20 -2.81
N VAL A 18 -13.30 -10.77 -3.25
CA VAL A 18 -12.30 -11.38 -2.36
C VAL A 18 -11.64 -10.35 -1.44
N ILE A 19 -11.32 -9.15 -1.94
CA ILE A 19 -10.73 -8.07 -1.16
C ILE A 19 -11.71 -7.58 -0.07
N PHE A 20 -12.97 -7.36 -0.44
CA PHE A 20 -13.99 -6.87 0.49
C PHE A 20 -14.62 -7.98 1.34
N ALA A 21 -14.38 -9.25 1.00
CA ALA A 21 -14.78 -10.37 1.84
C ALA A 21 -14.04 -10.33 3.17
N ASN A 22 -14.64 -10.93 4.19
CA ASN A 22 -14.07 -11.07 5.53
C ASN A 22 -13.85 -9.73 6.26
N LYS A 23 -12.62 -9.48 6.72
CA LYS A 23 -12.32 -8.47 7.75
C LYS A 23 -11.83 -7.14 7.18
N PHE A 24 -11.78 -6.98 5.85
CA PHE A 24 -11.27 -5.76 5.23
C PHE A 24 -12.06 -4.50 5.64
N VAL A 25 -13.37 -4.63 5.81
CA VAL A 25 -14.24 -3.53 6.26
C VAL A 25 -13.75 -2.93 7.58
N TYR A 26 -13.23 -3.76 8.50
CA TYR A 26 -12.67 -3.27 9.77
C TYR A 26 -11.41 -2.44 9.55
N PHE A 27 -10.58 -2.76 8.55
CA PHE A 27 -9.40 -1.96 8.21
C PHE A 27 -9.77 -0.64 7.54
N VAL A 28 -10.83 -0.61 6.74
CA VAL A 28 -11.39 0.64 6.20
C VAL A 28 -11.89 1.51 7.35
N VAL A 29 -12.71 0.97 8.26
CA VAL A 29 -13.18 1.74 9.42
C VAL A 29 -12.00 2.22 10.27
N ALA A 30 -11.01 1.36 10.54
CA ALA A 30 -9.80 1.71 11.26
C ALA A 30 -9.02 2.84 10.55
N SER A 31 -8.91 2.83 9.22
CA SER A 31 -8.21 3.89 8.49
C SER A 31 -8.88 5.25 8.66
N PHE A 32 -10.22 5.29 8.66
CA PHE A 32 -10.98 6.53 8.93
C PHE A 32 -10.82 6.97 10.39
N LEU A 33 -10.89 6.05 11.36
CA LEU A 33 -10.73 6.35 12.78
C LEU A 33 -9.32 6.86 13.10
N PHE A 34 -8.29 6.20 12.60
CA PHE A 34 -6.89 6.64 12.77
C PHE A 34 -6.66 8.00 12.13
N PHE A 35 -7.21 8.25 10.95
CA PHE A 35 -7.12 9.55 10.30
C PHE A 35 -7.75 10.66 11.16
N ALA A 36 -8.98 10.45 11.65
CA ALA A 36 -9.64 11.40 12.53
C ALA A 36 -8.88 11.61 13.85
N PHE A 37 -8.34 10.53 14.41
CA PHE A 37 -7.54 10.58 15.65
C PHE A 37 -6.26 11.40 15.47
N ILE A 38 -5.49 11.16 14.40
CA ILE A 38 -4.26 11.90 14.09
C ILE A 38 -4.58 13.39 13.89
N ILE A 39 -5.64 13.71 13.14
CA ILE A 39 -6.09 15.09 12.94
C ILE A 39 -6.47 15.76 14.26
N THR A 40 -7.16 15.03 15.13
CA THR A 40 -7.58 15.56 16.43
C THR A 40 -6.38 15.91 17.29
N ILE A 41 -5.41 14.99 17.43
CA ILE A 41 -4.16 15.26 18.14
C ILE A 41 -3.46 16.47 17.54
N ALA A 42 -3.34 16.49 16.21
CA ALA A 42 -2.69 17.57 15.51
C ALA A 42 -3.36 18.91 15.86
N ILE A 43 -4.68 19.06 15.74
CA ILE A 43 -5.36 20.33 16.09
C ILE A 43 -5.04 20.81 17.51
N PHE A 44 -4.85 19.90 18.48
CA PHE A 44 -4.48 20.27 19.85
C PHE A 44 -3.02 20.71 20.02
N ASP A 45 -2.12 20.28 19.14
CA ASP A 45 -0.69 20.61 19.16
C ASP A 45 -0.34 21.91 18.38
N ASP A 46 -1.35 22.67 17.93
CA ASP A 46 -1.24 23.92 17.14
C ASP A 46 -0.28 23.85 15.92
N PRO A 47 -0.51 22.94 14.96
CA PRO A 47 0.37 22.70 13.84
C PRO A 47 0.18 23.77 12.78
N ASP A 48 1.31 24.24 12.25
CA ASP A 48 1.33 24.89 10.94
C ASP A 48 0.92 23.86 9.87
N PHE A 49 -0.39 23.79 9.61
CA PHE A 49 -0.93 22.93 8.56
C PHE A 49 -0.35 23.33 7.21
N ASN A 50 0.40 22.40 6.62
CA ASN A 50 1.02 22.54 5.31
C ASN A 50 0.94 21.22 4.53
N GLU A 51 1.40 21.23 3.29
CA GLU A 51 1.40 20.03 2.45
C GLU A 51 2.19 18.86 3.04
N ALA A 52 3.28 19.14 3.77
CA ALA A 52 4.09 18.11 4.41
C ALA A 52 3.32 17.38 5.52
N VAL A 53 2.58 18.11 6.35
CA VAL A 53 1.74 17.52 7.40
C VAL A 53 0.60 16.69 6.78
N MET A 54 -0.05 17.22 5.74
CA MET A 54 -1.12 16.49 5.03
C MET A 54 -0.62 15.17 4.43
N TYR A 55 0.57 15.16 3.83
CA TYR A 55 1.22 13.94 3.35
C TYR A 55 1.35 12.90 4.46
N GLY A 56 1.87 13.30 5.62
CA GLY A 56 2.02 12.41 6.78
C GLY A 56 0.69 11.80 7.24
N PHE A 57 -0.38 12.61 7.30
CA PHE A 57 -1.70 12.15 7.71
C PHE A 57 -2.30 11.12 6.75
N LEU A 58 -1.94 11.16 5.47
CA LEU A 58 -2.50 10.27 4.44
C LEU A 58 -1.70 8.98 4.28
N VAL A 59 -0.40 8.98 4.58
CA VAL A 59 0.45 7.78 4.54
C VAL A 59 -0.06 6.70 5.51
N PHE A 60 -0.37 7.07 6.76
CA PHE A 60 -0.80 6.10 7.78
C PHE A 60 -2.08 5.34 7.46
N PRO A 61 -3.20 6.00 7.09
CA PRO A 61 -4.40 5.33 6.60
C PRO A 61 -4.10 4.44 5.39
N GLY A 62 -3.23 4.89 4.47
CA GLY A 62 -2.81 4.11 3.31
C GLY A 62 -2.16 2.78 3.69
N LEU A 63 -1.31 2.78 4.72
CA LEU A 63 -0.69 1.57 5.27
C LEU A 63 -1.74 0.58 5.78
N LEU A 64 -2.68 1.05 6.59
CA LEU A 64 -3.74 0.20 7.13
C LEU A 64 -4.58 -0.45 6.02
N LEU A 65 -4.88 0.30 4.96
CA LEU A 65 -5.69 -0.19 3.84
C LEU A 65 -5.02 -1.31 3.05
N ILE A 66 -3.68 -1.35 2.97
CA ILE A 66 -2.98 -2.40 2.21
C ILE A 66 -2.61 -3.62 3.06
N PHE A 67 -2.53 -3.48 4.38
CA PHE A 67 -2.13 -4.56 5.28
C PHE A 67 -3.01 -5.79 5.13
N TYR A 68 -4.33 -5.62 5.19
CA TYR A 68 -5.25 -6.74 5.14
C TYR A 68 -5.26 -7.47 3.78
N PRO A 69 -5.57 -6.82 2.64
CA PRO A 69 -5.69 -7.51 1.36
C PRO A 69 -4.38 -8.17 0.92
N MET A 70 -3.23 -7.61 1.31
CA MET A 70 -1.93 -8.15 0.93
C MET A 70 -1.43 -9.25 1.87
N ALA A 71 -1.67 -9.15 3.18
CA ALA A 71 -1.25 -10.19 4.13
C ALA A 71 -2.16 -11.41 4.08
N TYR A 72 -3.48 -11.21 4.02
CA TYR A 72 -4.47 -12.29 4.11
C TYR A 72 -4.87 -12.86 2.75
N GLY A 73 -4.42 -12.28 1.63
CA GLY A 73 -4.84 -12.74 0.32
C GLY A 73 -4.60 -14.25 0.11
N ILE A 74 -3.43 -14.77 0.53
CA ILE A 74 -3.05 -16.17 0.27
C ILE A 74 -3.85 -17.08 1.17
N GLN A 75 -3.93 -16.71 2.45
CA GLN A 75 -4.71 -17.46 3.42
C GLN A 75 -6.20 -17.50 3.03
N ASN A 76 -6.79 -16.39 2.59
CA ASN A 76 -8.19 -16.34 2.17
C ASN A 76 -8.46 -17.26 0.96
N ASP A 77 -7.50 -17.37 0.03
CA ASP A 77 -7.60 -18.28 -1.11
C ASP A 77 -7.49 -19.75 -0.71
N ASP A 78 -6.67 -20.03 0.31
CA ASP A 78 -6.52 -21.37 0.89
C ASP A 78 -7.77 -21.78 1.67
N ASP A 79 -8.24 -20.91 2.58
CA ASP A 79 -9.45 -21.09 3.39
C ASP A 79 -10.71 -21.32 2.53
N SER A 80 -10.75 -20.73 1.33
CA SER A 80 -11.85 -20.89 0.37
C SER A 80 -11.68 -22.07 -0.61
N LYS A 81 -10.62 -22.88 -0.47
CA LYS A 81 -10.22 -23.97 -1.39
C LYS A 81 -10.03 -23.50 -2.84
N MET A 82 -9.89 -22.19 -3.05
CA MET A 82 -9.67 -21.63 -4.38
C MET A 82 -8.22 -21.83 -4.82
N LEU A 83 -7.28 -21.95 -3.88
CA LEU A 83 -5.86 -22.09 -4.16
C LEU A 83 -5.59 -23.27 -5.09
N GLU A 84 -6.19 -24.44 -4.84
CA GLU A 84 -6.07 -25.60 -5.75
C GLU A 84 -6.54 -25.31 -7.18
N THR A 85 -7.65 -24.58 -7.33
CA THR A 85 -8.19 -24.20 -8.64
C THR A 85 -7.27 -23.22 -9.36
N ILE A 86 -6.72 -22.24 -8.64
CA ILE A 86 -5.80 -21.24 -9.19
C ILE A 86 -4.50 -21.89 -9.66
N PHE A 87 -3.97 -22.84 -8.89
CA PHE A 87 -2.74 -23.55 -9.21
C PHE A 87 -2.92 -24.65 -10.26
N GLY A 88 -4.13 -25.21 -10.41
CA GLY A 88 -4.46 -26.23 -11.41
C GLY A 88 -4.47 -25.71 -12.84
N ILE A 89 -4.70 -24.41 -13.06
CA ILE A 89 -4.69 -23.80 -14.40
C ILE A 89 -3.30 -23.22 -14.70
N PRO A 90 -2.60 -23.66 -15.76
CA PRO A 90 -1.29 -23.14 -16.14
C PRO A 90 -1.30 -21.62 -16.31
N ASN A 91 -0.28 -20.94 -15.76
CA ASN A 91 -0.08 -19.49 -15.84
C ASN A 91 -1.22 -18.60 -15.28
N TYR A 92 -2.23 -19.18 -14.63
CA TYR A 92 -3.38 -18.42 -14.11
C TYR A 92 -3.05 -17.74 -12.78
N ARG A 93 -2.28 -18.41 -11.91
CA ARG A 93 -1.80 -17.91 -10.60
C ARG A 93 -1.24 -16.49 -10.67
N TYR A 94 -0.33 -16.22 -11.59
CA TYR A 94 0.30 -14.92 -11.73
C TYR A 94 -0.68 -13.82 -12.11
N LYS A 95 -1.63 -14.14 -13.00
CA LYS A 95 -2.63 -13.17 -13.47
C LYS A 95 -3.58 -12.79 -12.36
N VAL A 96 -4.10 -13.76 -11.62
CA VAL A 96 -5.02 -13.51 -10.50
C VAL A 96 -4.34 -12.65 -9.44
N TRP A 97 -3.12 -13.03 -9.04
CA TRP A 97 -2.36 -12.33 -8.02
C TRP A 97 -1.95 -10.92 -8.43
N LEU A 98 -1.50 -10.73 -9.68
CA LEU A 98 -1.16 -9.41 -10.19
C LEU A 98 -2.40 -8.51 -10.28
N VAL A 99 -3.53 -9.04 -10.75
CA VAL A 99 -4.77 -8.25 -10.81
C VAL A 99 -5.25 -7.90 -9.42
N ARG A 100 -5.18 -8.83 -8.45
CA ARG A 100 -5.54 -8.55 -7.06
C ARG A 100 -4.65 -7.48 -6.44
N PHE A 101 -3.34 -7.54 -6.69
CA PHE A 101 -2.39 -6.51 -6.25
C PHE A 101 -2.80 -5.13 -6.77
N ILE A 102 -3.05 -5.01 -8.08
CA ILE A 102 -3.46 -3.74 -8.72
C ILE A 102 -4.80 -3.25 -8.13
N LEU A 103 -5.76 -4.15 -7.91
CA LEU A 103 -7.06 -3.80 -7.34
C LEU A 103 -6.94 -3.36 -5.88
N ALA A 104 -6.11 -4.02 -5.06
CA ALA A 104 -5.90 -3.64 -3.66
C ALA A 104 -5.30 -2.23 -3.56
N VAL A 105 -4.27 -1.94 -4.35
CA VAL A 105 -3.70 -0.58 -4.43
C VAL A 105 -4.73 0.41 -4.97
N GLY A 106 -5.49 0.03 -6.01
CA GLY A 106 -6.53 0.89 -6.58
C GLY A 106 -7.65 1.23 -5.60
N VAL A 107 -8.08 0.26 -4.79
CA VAL A 107 -9.06 0.47 -3.71
C VAL A 107 -8.46 1.40 -2.65
N ALA A 108 -7.21 1.17 -2.24
CA ALA A 108 -6.52 2.06 -1.30
C ALA A 108 -6.43 3.49 -1.85
N PHE A 109 -6.10 3.68 -3.13
CA PHE A 109 -6.07 4.98 -3.80
C PHE A 109 -7.44 5.67 -3.78
N VAL A 110 -8.53 4.96 -4.08
CA VAL A 110 -9.88 5.52 -4.05
C VAL A 110 -10.28 5.95 -2.64
N ILE A 111 -9.99 5.14 -1.62
CA ILE A 111 -10.29 5.50 -0.22
C ILE A 111 -9.42 6.68 0.23
N LEU A 112 -8.13 6.70 -0.13
CA LEU A 112 -7.24 7.82 0.15
C LEU A 112 -7.68 9.10 -0.56
N LEU A 113 -8.25 9.04 -1.76
CA LEU A 113 -8.85 10.19 -2.42
C LEU A 113 -10.03 10.76 -1.62
N VAL A 114 -10.85 9.90 -1.01
CA VAL A 114 -11.94 10.33 -0.13
C VAL A 114 -11.38 11.02 1.12
N LEU A 115 -10.43 10.39 1.82
CA LEU A 115 -9.79 10.97 3.01
C LEU A 115 -9.05 12.28 2.69
N GLY A 116 -8.31 12.31 1.59
CA GLY A 116 -7.61 13.48 1.10
C GLY A 116 -8.56 14.61 0.72
N SER A 117 -9.71 14.30 0.12
CA SER A 117 -10.74 15.31 -0.18
C SER A 117 -11.35 15.91 1.09
N ILE A 118 -11.56 15.08 2.13
CA ILE A 118 -12.02 15.55 3.44
C ILE A 118 -10.97 16.49 4.07
N ALA A 119 -9.68 16.12 4.06
CA ALA A 119 -8.61 16.98 4.54
C ALA A 119 -8.47 18.27 3.73
N ASN A 120 -8.60 18.20 2.40
CA ASN A 120 -8.52 19.36 1.53
C ASN A 120 -9.68 20.34 1.77
N PHE A 121 -10.86 19.84 2.15
CA PHE A 121 -12.00 20.67 2.48
C PHE A 121 -11.92 21.26 3.90
N THR A 122 -11.41 20.50 4.85
CA THR A 122 -11.55 20.80 6.29
C THR A 122 -10.29 21.43 6.90
N LEU A 123 -9.09 21.04 6.45
CA LEU A 123 -7.82 21.36 7.12
C LEU A 123 -6.99 22.37 6.33
N TYR A 124 -6.48 21.97 5.16
CA TYR A 124 -5.56 22.78 4.35
C TYR A 124 -5.82 22.56 2.87
N ARG A 125 -5.75 23.62 2.07
CA ARG A 125 -5.99 23.56 0.62
C ARG A 125 -4.74 23.10 -0.10
N PHE A 126 -4.79 21.94 -0.77
CA PHE A 126 -3.68 21.41 -1.55
C PHE A 126 -4.16 20.69 -2.81
N ASN A 127 -3.22 20.41 -3.72
CA ASN A 127 -3.50 19.66 -4.94
C ASN A 127 -3.62 18.15 -4.63
N LEU A 128 -4.83 17.62 -4.75
CA LEU A 128 -5.16 16.23 -4.42
C LEU A 128 -4.37 15.21 -5.24
N LEU A 129 -4.33 15.35 -6.56
CA LEU A 129 -3.70 14.34 -7.42
C LEU A 129 -2.18 14.21 -7.22
N PRO A 130 -1.38 15.29 -7.19
CA PRO A 130 0.04 15.21 -6.85
C PRO A 130 0.28 14.61 -5.47
N MET A 131 -0.50 15.01 -4.46
CA MET A 131 -0.40 14.47 -3.10
C MET A 131 -0.62 12.96 -3.07
N MET A 132 -1.71 12.49 -3.70
CA MET A 132 -2.01 11.05 -3.76
C MET A 132 -0.94 10.28 -4.55
N GLY A 133 -0.46 10.84 -5.65
CA GLY A 133 0.62 10.25 -6.43
C GLY A 133 1.88 10.04 -5.58
N GLN A 134 2.23 11.01 -4.74
CA GLN A 134 3.36 10.91 -3.83
C GLN A 134 3.13 9.89 -2.71
N VAL A 135 1.93 9.82 -2.14
CA VAL A 135 1.56 8.83 -1.11
C VAL A 135 1.57 7.42 -1.68
N LEU A 136 1.23 7.23 -2.96
CA LEU A 136 1.20 5.90 -3.56
C LEU A 136 2.57 5.22 -3.64
N PHE A 137 3.69 5.94 -3.71
CA PHE A 137 5.01 5.32 -3.78
C PHE A 137 5.33 4.42 -2.57
N PRO A 138 5.28 4.90 -1.31
CA PRO A 138 5.47 4.04 -0.15
C PRO A 138 4.40 2.95 -0.04
N ILE A 139 3.14 3.26 -0.38
CA ILE A 139 2.05 2.29 -0.32
C ILE A 139 2.25 1.14 -1.32
N MET A 140 2.72 1.43 -2.54
CA MET A 140 3.07 0.42 -3.54
C MET A 140 4.22 -0.48 -3.08
N PHE A 141 5.26 0.11 -2.50
CA PHE A 141 6.39 -0.63 -1.95
C PHE A 141 5.97 -1.54 -0.81
N LEU A 142 5.21 -1.02 0.15
CA LEU A 142 4.79 -1.84 1.30
C LEU A 142 3.73 -2.88 0.90
N SER A 143 2.91 -2.61 -0.11
CA SER A 143 1.99 -3.61 -0.68
C SER A 143 2.75 -4.77 -1.31
N SER A 144 3.80 -4.48 -2.07
CA SER A 144 4.60 -5.50 -2.76
C SER A 144 5.47 -6.28 -1.78
N LEU A 145 5.99 -5.62 -0.74
CA LEU A 145 6.64 -6.28 0.38
C LEU A 145 5.67 -7.17 1.17
N ALA A 146 4.47 -6.70 1.48
CA ALA A 146 3.43 -7.48 2.15
C ALA A 146 3.06 -8.73 1.35
N PHE A 147 2.91 -8.59 0.02
CA PHE A 147 2.69 -9.72 -0.86
C PHE A 147 3.84 -10.72 -0.81
N MET A 148 5.08 -10.24 -0.92
CA MET A 148 6.28 -11.08 -0.83
C MET A 148 6.29 -11.87 0.48
N LEU A 149 6.06 -11.20 1.61
CA LEU A 149 6.00 -11.83 2.94
C LEU A 149 4.82 -12.81 3.07
N SER A 150 3.67 -12.52 2.47
CA SER A 150 2.52 -13.44 2.46
C SER A 150 2.87 -14.77 1.78
N THR A 151 3.67 -14.73 0.71
CA THR A 151 4.07 -15.93 -0.05
C THR A 151 5.12 -16.76 0.71
N LEU A 152 5.89 -16.11 1.58
CA LEU A 152 6.91 -16.75 2.43
C LEU A 152 6.29 -17.40 3.68
N ILE A 153 5.47 -16.64 4.41
CA ILE A 153 4.91 -17.05 5.70
C ILE A 153 3.65 -17.90 5.54
N LYS A 154 2.83 -17.60 4.52
CA LYS A 154 1.60 -18.34 4.15
C LYS A 154 0.52 -18.37 5.22
N ASN A 155 0.66 -17.54 6.25
CA ASN A 155 -0.32 -17.33 7.31
C ASN A 155 -0.56 -15.83 7.40
N GLY A 156 -1.80 -15.39 7.20
CA GLY A 156 -2.17 -13.97 7.17
C GLY A 156 -1.95 -13.25 8.49
N ASN A 157 -2.18 -13.92 9.64
CA ASN A 157 -1.87 -13.35 10.95
C ASN A 157 -0.36 -13.15 11.11
N GLY A 158 0.43 -14.18 10.77
CA GLY A 158 1.89 -14.12 10.84
C GLY A 158 2.47 -13.03 9.93
N THR A 159 2.00 -12.96 8.69
CA THR A 159 2.39 -11.91 7.73
C THR A 159 2.01 -10.52 8.23
N ALA A 160 0.80 -10.34 8.78
CA ALA A 160 0.38 -9.05 9.30
C ALA A 160 1.27 -8.58 10.47
N ILE A 161 1.63 -9.47 11.40
CA ILE A 161 2.53 -9.14 12.52
C ILE A 161 3.90 -8.71 11.98
N VAL A 162 4.50 -9.48 11.07
CA VAL A 162 5.80 -9.15 10.49
C VAL A 162 5.73 -7.83 9.73
N LEU A 163 4.65 -7.58 8.99
CA LEU A 163 4.45 -6.33 8.25
C LEU A 163 4.34 -5.12 9.18
N VAL A 164 3.65 -5.26 10.31
CA VAL A 164 3.56 -4.20 11.35
C VAL A 164 4.95 -3.90 11.91
N ILE A 165 5.72 -4.93 12.29
CA ILE A 165 7.08 -4.76 12.82
C ILE A 165 7.98 -4.06 11.80
N VAL A 166 7.96 -4.50 10.55
CA VAL A 166 8.79 -3.91 9.48
C VAL A 166 8.37 -2.47 9.19
N SER A 167 7.07 -2.18 9.11
CA SER A 167 6.57 -0.83 8.88
C SER A 167 6.92 0.11 10.04
N PHE A 168 6.87 -0.41 11.27
CA PHE A 168 7.29 0.33 12.46
C PHE A 168 8.80 0.62 12.44
N ILE A 169 9.64 -0.33 12.01
CA ILE A 169 11.08 -0.09 11.81
C ILE A 169 11.27 1.04 10.80
N PHE A 170 10.63 0.99 9.62
CA PHE A 170 10.73 2.08 8.64
C PHE A 170 10.26 3.43 9.20
N PHE A 171 9.25 3.43 10.06
CA PHE A 171 8.75 4.63 10.71
C PHE A 171 9.77 5.19 11.72
N VAL A 172 10.36 4.36 12.58
CA VAL A 172 11.39 4.80 13.54
C VAL A 172 12.61 5.39 12.82
N PHE A 173 12.98 4.83 11.68
CA PHE A 173 14.08 5.32 10.86
C PHE A 173 13.70 6.51 9.96
N SER A 174 12.43 6.94 9.90
CA SER A 174 12.02 8.00 8.97
C SER A 174 12.66 9.36 9.31
N GLU A 175 12.78 9.68 10.60
CA GLU A 175 13.38 10.96 11.03
C GLU A 175 14.92 10.97 10.91
N PRO A 176 15.66 9.94 11.39
CA PRO A 176 17.10 9.84 11.14
C PRO A 176 17.48 9.84 9.65
N LEU A 177 16.59 9.35 8.78
CA LEU A 177 16.77 9.27 7.34
C LEU A 177 16.05 10.40 6.58
N ARG A 178 15.67 11.51 7.23
CA ARG A 178 14.86 12.58 6.61
C ARG A 178 15.43 13.13 5.30
N PHE A 179 16.75 13.21 5.16
CA PHE A 179 17.44 13.67 3.95
C PHE A 179 18.10 12.54 3.14
N ASN A 180 17.72 11.31 3.45
CA ASN A 180 18.30 10.13 2.84
C ASN A 180 17.35 9.54 1.79
N VAL A 181 17.96 9.07 0.72
CA VAL A 181 17.28 8.45 -0.40
C VAL A 181 16.60 7.12 -0.02
N TYR A 182 17.02 6.46 1.07
CA TYR A 182 16.44 5.19 1.54
C TYR A 182 15.22 5.34 2.45
N ASN A 183 14.79 6.58 2.76
CA ASN A 183 13.64 6.79 3.60
C ASN A 183 12.34 6.41 2.88
N VAL A 184 11.69 5.34 3.32
CA VAL A 184 10.44 4.86 2.70
C VAL A 184 9.35 5.94 2.76
N PHE A 185 9.29 6.69 3.85
CA PHE A 185 8.29 7.72 4.09
C PHE A 185 8.82 9.13 3.77
N LEU A 186 9.81 9.24 2.87
CA LEU A 186 10.38 10.53 2.47
C LEU A 186 9.29 11.47 1.97
N ASN A 187 9.08 12.53 2.75
CA ASN A 187 8.09 13.56 2.47
C ASN A 187 8.62 14.49 1.38
N PRO A 188 8.01 14.56 0.20
CA PRO A 188 8.51 15.41 -0.89
C PRO A 188 8.11 16.88 -0.73
N PHE A 189 7.17 17.18 0.18
CA PHE A 189 6.62 18.51 0.42
C PHE A 189 7.32 19.22 1.58
N SER A 190 8.30 18.59 2.23
CA SER A 190 9.11 19.26 3.25
C SER A 190 10.07 20.26 2.61
N GLU A 191 10.26 21.39 3.29
CA GLU A 191 11.23 22.40 2.87
C GLU A 191 12.66 21.85 2.87
N PRO A 192 13.47 22.15 1.84
CA PRO A 192 14.88 21.79 1.78
C PRO A 192 15.70 22.70 2.69
N ARG A 193 15.48 22.60 4.01
CA ARG A 193 16.33 23.30 4.99
C ARG A 193 17.72 22.69 4.87
N GLU A 194 18.74 23.54 4.72
CA GLU A 194 20.16 23.16 4.63
C GLU A 194 20.65 22.58 3.28
N MET A 195 19.84 22.60 2.22
CA MET A 195 20.31 22.20 0.88
C MET A 195 19.66 23.00 -0.25
N SER A 196 20.28 22.98 -1.44
CA SER A 196 19.66 23.59 -2.61
C SER A 196 18.47 22.77 -3.10
N GLU A 197 17.48 23.45 -3.68
CA GLU A 197 16.28 22.82 -4.27
C GLU A 197 16.65 21.73 -5.29
N PHE A 198 17.72 21.94 -6.06
CA PHE A 198 18.20 20.97 -7.04
C PHE A 198 18.62 19.64 -6.38
N ILE A 199 19.35 19.70 -5.26
CA ILE A 199 19.78 18.50 -4.52
C ILE A 199 18.55 17.79 -3.94
N TRP A 200 17.61 18.54 -3.39
CA TRP A 200 16.39 18.00 -2.81
C TRP A 200 15.53 17.25 -3.83
N HIS A 201 15.28 17.85 -5.00
CA HIS A 201 14.57 17.17 -6.09
C HIS A 201 15.31 15.93 -6.59
N SER A 202 16.65 15.94 -6.60
CA SER A 202 17.47 14.76 -6.93
C SER A 202 17.29 13.63 -5.91
N ILE A 203 17.24 13.95 -4.60
CA ILE A 203 16.99 12.99 -3.52
C ILE A 203 15.60 12.38 -3.67
N ILE A 204 14.56 13.21 -3.86
CA ILE A 204 13.18 12.74 -4.06
C ILE A 204 13.11 11.82 -5.28
N PHE A 205 13.67 12.24 -6.41
CA PHE A 205 13.63 11.45 -7.65
C PHE A 205 14.27 10.08 -7.46
N LYS A 206 15.49 10.04 -6.88
CA LYS A 206 16.17 8.78 -6.61
C LYS A 206 15.38 7.92 -5.62
N ASN A 207 14.79 8.52 -4.58
CA ASN A 207 13.98 7.79 -3.62
C ASN A 207 12.78 7.11 -4.30
N ARG A 208 12.05 7.84 -5.15
CA ARG A 208 10.92 7.26 -5.90
C ARG A 208 11.38 6.15 -6.84
N LEU A 209 12.53 6.31 -7.47
CA LEU A 209 13.14 5.27 -8.29
C LEU A 209 13.45 4.01 -7.48
N TYR A 210 14.07 4.15 -6.30
CA TYR A 210 14.35 3.00 -5.43
C TYR A 210 13.08 2.33 -4.93
N LEU A 211 12.05 3.08 -4.57
CA LEU A 211 10.76 2.51 -4.17
C LEU A 211 10.12 1.72 -5.31
N ILE A 212 10.15 2.23 -6.55
CA ILE A 212 9.65 1.49 -7.73
C ILE A 212 10.44 0.21 -7.96
N VAL A 213 11.78 0.30 -7.97
CA VAL A 213 12.66 -0.85 -8.22
C VAL A 213 12.47 -1.91 -7.12
N ALA A 214 12.47 -1.50 -5.86
CA ALA A 214 12.24 -2.39 -4.73
C ALA A 214 10.84 -3.02 -4.78
N SER A 215 9.82 -2.26 -5.18
CA SER A 215 8.46 -2.78 -5.37
C SER A 215 8.43 -3.87 -6.44
N ALA A 216 9.08 -3.63 -7.58
CA ALA A 216 9.16 -4.58 -8.67
C ALA A 216 9.89 -5.86 -8.24
N LEU A 217 11.02 -5.74 -7.53
CA LEU A 217 11.76 -6.88 -7.01
C LEU A 217 10.94 -7.70 -6.00
N CYS A 218 10.27 -7.05 -5.04
CA CYS A 218 9.41 -7.73 -4.06
C CYS A 218 8.24 -8.44 -4.74
N LEU A 219 7.60 -7.79 -5.71
CA LEU A 219 6.50 -8.36 -6.48
C LEU A 219 6.97 -9.59 -7.27
N LEU A 220 8.09 -9.48 -8.00
CA LEU A 220 8.66 -10.59 -8.77
C LEU A 220 9.03 -11.76 -7.87
N TYR A 221 9.62 -11.48 -6.70
CA TYR A 221 9.95 -12.52 -5.72
C TYR A 221 8.68 -13.22 -5.18
N GLY A 222 7.66 -12.45 -4.83
CA GLY A 222 6.36 -13.00 -4.41
C GLY A 222 5.73 -13.88 -5.50
N MET A 223 5.78 -13.43 -6.75
CA MET A 223 5.32 -14.22 -7.90
C MET A 223 6.16 -15.49 -8.11
N PHE A 224 7.48 -15.39 -7.98
CA PHE A 224 8.38 -16.54 -8.11
C PHE A 224 8.06 -17.61 -7.06
N ASN A 225 7.78 -17.22 -5.82
CA ASN A 225 7.40 -18.17 -4.77
C ASN A 225 6.12 -18.94 -5.10
N LEU A 226 5.14 -18.32 -5.78
CA LEU A 226 3.92 -19.00 -6.25
C LEU A 226 4.19 -20.08 -7.31
N GLN A 227 5.43 -20.29 -7.78
CA GLN A 227 5.75 -21.42 -8.65
C GLN A 227 5.64 -22.76 -7.94
N PHE A 228 6.02 -22.80 -6.67
CA PHE A 228 6.18 -24.03 -5.91
C PHE A 228 4.86 -24.43 -5.26
N ARG A 229 3.95 -25.03 -6.04
CA ARG A 229 2.62 -25.47 -5.60
C ARG A 229 2.65 -26.27 -4.29
N GLU A 230 3.61 -27.19 -4.16
CA GLU A 230 3.80 -28.08 -2.99
C GLU A 230 4.01 -27.33 -1.68
N LYS A 231 4.40 -26.05 -1.74
CA LYS A 231 4.60 -25.23 -0.55
C LYS A 231 3.30 -24.65 0.00
N PHE A 232 2.19 -24.72 -0.74
CA PHE A 232 0.91 -24.07 -0.41
C PHE A 232 -0.28 -25.05 -0.33
N VAL A 233 -0.07 -26.34 -0.62
CA VAL A 233 -1.09 -27.41 -0.56
C VAL A 233 -0.62 -28.48 0.38
#